data_AF-A0A495Y9R0-F1
#
_entry.id   AF-A0A495Y9R0-F1
#
_cell.length_a   1.000
_cell.length_b   1.000
_cell.length_c   1.000
_cell.angle_alpha   90.00
_cell.angle_beta   90.00
_cell.angle_gamma   90.00
#
_symmetry.space_group_name_H-M   'P 1'
#
loop_
_entity.id
_entity.type
_entity.pdbx_description
1 polymer ?
#
loop_
_entity_poly.entity_id
_entity_poly.type
_entity_poly.pdbx_seq_one_letter_code
_entity_poly.pdbx_strand_id
1 'polypeptide(L)'
;MPAFWVCCTITFLVTLAIGGDRFTATWQQYIVNMLTLGGGFGTDPIDGAYWSLGAELRFYRLVAILIIVGQIGRSERWLFVWLIGTVLVETFSVIKLKTFLVTDYAGFFIAGAACFLIRARGLSRSLVVLLCASWALSLYHEFRLLPYFSEHYEVDLNPVVVGIVMTSFFVVLLGLALRRAPILRSPRWSWFGAVSYPLYLIHQNIGYMLFNLIDATVNSDVLFWGVIAAAIAVALAVHIAVEKPVARPLRSGILLGLDALHNRASTALRDRMRQ
;
A
#
# COMPACT_ATOMS: atom_id res chain seq x y z
N MET A 1 -10.16 -2.59 4.37
CA MET A 1 -11.06 -1.59 4.99
C MET A 1 -11.58 -2.04 6.36
N PRO A 2 -12.28 -3.17 6.54
CA PRO A 2 -12.78 -3.55 7.87
C PRO A 2 -11.66 -3.81 8.88
N ALA A 3 -10.59 -4.51 8.47
CA ALA A 3 -9.43 -4.72 9.31
C ALA A 3 -8.72 -3.42 9.70
N PHE A 4 -8.68 -2.41 8.82
CA PHE A 4 -8.12 -1.10 9.15
C PHE A 4 -8.85 -0.44 10.31
N TRP A 5 -10.18 -0.39 10.26
CA TRP A 5 -10.96 0.24 11.33
C TRP A 5 -10.75 -0.45 12.68
N VAL A 6 -10.71 -1.77 12.68
CA VAL A 6 -10.46 -2.55 13.90
C VAL A 6 -9.04 -2.34 14.40
N CYS A 7 -8.03 -2.45 13.54
CA CYS A 7 -6.63 -2.22 13.91
C CYS A 7 -6.39 -0.79 14.38
N CYS A 8 -6.96 0.22 13.71
CA CYS A 8 -6.87 1.62 14.11
C CYS A 8 -7.51 1.86 15.48
N THR A 9 -8.65 1.23 15.76
CA THR A 9 -9.29 1.26 17.08
C THR A 9 -8.40 0.60 18.15
N ILE A 10 -7.83 -0.56 17.84
CA ILE A 10 -6.91 -1.26 18.75
C ILE A 10 -5.70 -0.38 19.05
N THR A 11 -5.03 0.17 18.03
CA THR A 11 -3.88 1.05 18.21
C THR A 11 -4.27 2.27 19.04
N PHE A 12 -5.41 2.92 18.75
CA PHE A 12 -5.89 4.05 19.54
C PHE A 12 -6.08 3.70 21.02
N LEU A 13 -6.76 2.59 21.33
CA LEU A 13 -6.99 2.16 22.71
C LEU A 13 -5.68 1.79 23.43
N VAL A 14 -4.76 1.10 22.75
CA VAL A 14 -3.45 0.75 23.31
C VAL A 14 -2.63 2.02 23.56
N THR A 15 -2.65 2.99 22.64
CA THR A 15 -1.97 4.29 22.84
C THR A 15 -2.53 5.03 24.04
N LEU A 16 -3.85 5.03 24.26
CA LEU A 16 -4.44 5.62 25.47
C LEU A 16 -4.04 4.89 26.75
N ALA A 17 -3.84 3.57 26.69
CA ALA A 17 -3.54 2.75 27.85
C ALA A 17 -2.05 2.77 28.26
N ILE A 18 -1.13 2.71 27.28
CA ILE A 18 0.31 2.51 27.50
C ILE A 18 1.21 3.42 26.66
N GLY A 19 0.66 4.42 25.96
CA GLY A 19 1.42 5.29 25.05
C GLY A 19 2.38 6.26 25.73
N GLY A 20 2.10 6.64 26.99
CA GLY A 20 2.91 7.59 27.76
C GLY A 20 3.04 8.94 27.05
N ASP A 21 4.21 9.58 27.17
CA ASP A 21 4.48 10.89 26.55
C ASP A 21 4.89 10.78 25.08
N ARG A 22 5.42 9.62 24.67
CA ARG A 22 6.01 9.42 23.33
C ARG A 22 4.97 9.06 22.27
N PHE A 23 3.94 8.31 22.63
CA PHE A 23 2.85 7.96 21.73
C PHE A 23 1.57 8.61 22.24
N THR A 24 1.12 9.65 21.54
CA THR A 24 -0.13 10.35 21.87
C THR A 24 -1.11 10.20 20.71
N ALA A 25 -2.38 10.03 21.03
CA ALA A 25 -3.45 10.00 20.05
C ALA A 25 -4.66 10.79 20.56
N THR A 26 -5.15 11.72 19.75
CA THR A 26 -6.33 12.52 20.09
C THR A 26 -7.60 11.90 19.49
N TRP A 27 -8.76 12.18 20.09
CA TRP A 27 -10.05 11.74 19.55
C TRP A 27 -10.31 12.30 18.14
N GLN A 28 -9.89 13.54 17.90
CA GLN A 28 -9.97 14.18 16.58
C GLN A 28 -9.13 13.40 15.56
N GLN A 29 -7.89 13.06 15.91
CA GLN A 29 -7.01 12.27 15.06
C GLN A 29 -7.60 10.88 14.78
N TYR A 30 -8.19 10.22 15.77
CA TYR A 30 -8.87 8.94 15.60
C TYR A 30 -10.03 9.01 14.63
N ILE A 31 -10.94 9.97 14.78
CA ILE A 31 -12.09 10.11 13.88
C ILE A 31 -11.62 10.38 12.45
N VAL A 32 -10.64 11.27 12.26
CA VAL A 32 -10.11 11.56 10.92
C VAL A 32 -9.45 10.33 10.31
N ASN A 33 -8.66 9.58 11.08
CA ASN A 33 -8.02 8.35 10.61
C ASN A 33 -9.05 7.30 10.19
N MET A 34 -10.13 7.13 10.96
CA MET A 34 -11.22 6.21 10.65
C MET A 34 -11.94 6.56 9.35
N LEU A 35 -12.11 7.86 9.07
CA LEU A 35 -12.78 8.36 7.86
C LEU A 35 -11.86 8.35 6.63
N THR A 36 -10.57 8.63 6.81
CA THR A 36 -9.62 8.86 5.71
C THR A 36 -8.67 7.70 5.45
N LEU A 37 -8.74 6.63 6.25
CA LEU A 37 -7.91 5.43 6.15
C LEU A 37 -6.41 5.71 6.33
N GLY A 38 -6.07 6.49 7.36
CA GLY A 38 -4.66 6.68 7.73
C GLY A 38 -4.01 7.97 7.25
N GLY A 39 -4.78 9.04 7.07
CA GLY A 39 -4.23 10.38 6.86
C GLY A 39 -4.97 11.16 5.77
N GLY A 40 -5.60 12.24 6.19
CA GLY A 40 -6.29 13.19 5.34
C GLY A 40 -6.53 14.49 6.09
N PHE A 41 -6.85 15.56 5.37
CA PHE A 41 -7.12 16.88 5.96
C PHE A 41 -5.98 17.47 6.81
N GLY A 42 -4.74 17.04 6.61
CA GLY A 42 -3.56 17.58 7.31
C GLY A 42 -3.31 17.00 8.70
N THR A 43 -4.07 15.98 9.13
CA THR A 43 -3.79 15.26 10.39
C THR A 43 -2.84 14.09 10.16
N ASP A 44 -1.88 13.93 11.06
CA ASP A 44 -0.97 12.79 11.03
C ASP A 44 -1.69 11.47 11.36
N PRO A 45 -1.24 10.36 10.78
CA PRO A 45 -1.81 9.05 11.10
C PRO A 45 -1.51 8.66 12.56
N ILE A 46 -2.42 7.90 13.17
CA ILE A 46 -2.22 7.38 14.54
C ILE A 46 -1.03 6.43 14.59
N ASP A 47 -0.87 5.62 13.56
CA ASP A 47 0.29 4.74 13.40
C ASP A 47 1.10 5.18 12.18
N GLY A 48 2.42 5.28 12.35
CA GLY A 48 3.31 5.58 11.24
C GLY A 48 3.11 4.61 10.07
N ALA A 49 2.81 3.33 10.35
CA ALA A 49 2.55 2.34 9.31
C ALA A 49 1.40 2.73 8.35
N TYR A 50 0.51 3.65 8.70
CA TYR A 50 -0.61 4.00 7.82
C TYR A 50 -0.22 4.88 6.63
N TRP A 51 1.02 5.39 6.57
CA TRP A 51 1.48 6.25 5.47
C TRP A 51 1.30 5.59 4.08
N SER A 52 1.52 4.27 3.98
CA SER A 52 1.46 3.54 2.71
C SER A 52 0.04 3.42 2.16
N LEU A 53 -0.97 3.31 3.04
CA LEU A 53 -2.38 3.33 2.67
C LEU A 53 -2.77 4.65 2.01
N GLY A 54 -2.25 5.76 2.55
CA GLY A 54 -2.44 7.08 1.95
C GLY A 54 -1.87 7.16 0.54
N ALA A 55 -0.67 6.60 0.31
CA ALA A 55 -0.08 6.50 -1.02
C ALA A 55 -0.92 5.59 -1.95
N GLU A 56 -1.36 4.45 -1.46
CA GLU A 56 -2.18 3.48 -2.20
C GLU A 56 -3.55 4.08 -2.61
N LEU A 57 -4.23 4.79 -1.72
CA LEU A 57 -5.50 5.45 -2.01
C LEU A 57 -5.35 6.53 -3.09
N ARG A 58 -4.24 7.28 -3.08
CA ARG A 58 -3.93 8.28 -4.12
C ARG A 58 -3.66 7.61 -5.46
N PHE A 59 -2.96 6.48 -5.49
CA PHE A 59 -2.82 5.67 -6.69
C PHE A 59 -4.17 5.18 -7.22
N TYR A 60 -5.01 4.60 -6.36
CA TYR A 60 -6.34 4.14 -6.77
C TYR A 60 -7.25 5.26 -7.25
N ARG A 61 -7.09 6.49 -6.74
CA ARG A 61 -7.75 7.67 -7.28
C ARG A 61 -7.35 7.93 -8.74
N LEU A 62 -6.07 7.81 -9.09
CA LEU A 62 -5.62 7.94 -10.48
C LEU A 62 -6.22 6.85 -11.37
N VAL A 63 -6.26 5.60 -10.88
CA VAL A 63 -6.91 4.48 -11.58
C VAL A 63 -8.41 4.72 -11.75
N ALA A 64 -9.10 5.24 -10.73
CA ALA A 64 -10.53 5.56 -10.80
C ALA A 64 -10.81 6.63 -11.85
N ILE A 65 -10.02 7.71 -11.90
CA ILE A 65 -10.10 8.72 -12.96
C ILE A 65 -9.93 8.07 -14.33
N LEU A 66 -8.94 7.18 -14.49
CA LEU A 66 -8.68 6.48 -15.75
C LEU A 66 -9.86 5.59 -16.19
N ILE A 67 -10.54 4.96 -15.25
CA ILE A 67 -11.75 4.16 -15.49
C ILE A 67 -12.92 5.06 -15.90
N ILE A 68 -13.15 6.18 -15.19
CA ILE A 68 -14.24 7.12 -15.48
C ILE A 68 -14.09 7.72 -16.89
N VAL A 69 -12.86 8.04 -17.30
CA VAL A 69 -12.56 8.56 -18.66
C VAL A 69 -12.60 7.44 -19.72
N GLY A 70 -12.78 6.17 -19.31
CA GLY A 70 -12.87 5.03 -20.23
C GLY A 70 -11.55 4.66 -20.90
N GLN A 71 -10.41 5.09 -20.35
CA GLN A 71 -9.09 4.89 -20.95
C GLN A 71 -8.30 3.72 -20.34
N ILE A 72 -8.93 2.90 -19.49
CA ILE A 72 -8.29 1.75 -18.84
C ILE A 72 -7.70 0.74 -19.84
N GLY A 73 -8.30 0.60 -21.02
CA GLY A 73 -7.77 -0.25 -22.09
C GLY A 73 -6.38 0.18 -22.59
N ARG A 74 -6.08 1.49 -22.50
CA ARG A 74 -4.81 2.12 -22.86
C ARG A 74 -3.92 2.41 -21.64
N SER A 75 -4.08 1.63 -20.56
CA SER A 75 -3.34 1.81 -19.30
C SER A 75 -1.84 1.94 -19.48
N GLU A 76 -1.23 1.14 -20.36
CA GLU A 76 0.20 1.20 -20.67
C GLU A 76 0.67 2.62 -21.08
N ARG A 77 -0.09 3.30 -21.94
CA ARG A 77 0.21 4.68 -22.35
C ARG A 77 0.15 5.64 -21.16
N TRP A 78 -0.85 5.48 -20.31
CA TRP A 78 -1.02 6.33 -19.13
C TRP A 78 0.04 6.08 -18.06
N LEU A 79 0.57 4.86 -17.96
CA LEU A 79 1.73 4.58 -17.11
C LEU A 79 2.98 5.31 -17.61
N PHE A 80 3.22 5.37 -18.92
CA PHE A 80 4.29 6.21 -19.48
C PHE A 80 4.07 7.69 -19.22
N VAL A 81 2.85 8.20 -19.42
CA VAL A 81 2.50 9.59 -19.12
C VAL A 81 2.73 9.89 -17.64
N TRP A 82 2.37 8.97 -16.74
CA TRP A 82 2.60 9.13 -15.31
C TRP A 82 4.09 9.09 -14.97
N LEU A 83 4.87 8.20 -15.58
CA LEU A 83 6.32 8.16 -15.40
C LEU A 83 6.99 9.47 -15.84
N ILE A 84 6.67 9.95 -17.03
CA ILE A 84 7.19 11.22 -17.57
C ILE A 84 6.74 12.39 -16.69
N GLY A 85 5.46 12.42 -16.32
CA GLY A 85 4.91 13.43 -15.41
C GLY A 85 5.62 13.45 -14.06
N THR A 86 6.00 12.28 -13.53
CA THR A 86 6.76 12.16 -12.29
C THR A 86 8.14 12.82 -12.41
N VAL A 87 8.89 12.49 -13.45
CA VAL A 87 10.22 13.08 -13.71
C VAL A 87 10.14 14.60 -13.89
N LEU A 88 9.15 15.09 -14.63
CA LEU A 88 8.95 16.53 -14.84
C LEU A 88 8.61 17.24 -13.53
N VAL A 89 7.68 16.70 -12.74
CA VAL A 89 7.26 17.30 -11.47
C VAL A 89 8.40 17.40 -10.47
N GLU A 90 9.26 16.40 -10.43
CA GLU A 90 10.46 16.43 -9.59
C GLU A 90 11.47 17.45 -10.04
N THR A 91 11.65 17.59 -11.36
CA THR A 91 12.54 18.60 -11.93
C THR A 91 12.06 20.03 -11.63
N PHE A 92 10.74 20.26 -11.72
CA PHE A 92 10.14 21.59 -11.52
C PHE A 92 9.65 21.86 -10.09
N SER A 93 9.80 20.90 -9.17
CA SER A 93 9.45 21.03 -7.73
C SER A 93 8.02 21.53 -7.45
N VAL A 94 7.03 21.10 -8.24
CA VAL A 94 5.63 21.52 -8.07
C VAL A 94 4.96 20.72 -6.96
N ILE A 95 5.02 21.22 -5.72
CA ILE A 95 4.61 20.52 -4.48
C ILE A 95 3.20 19.89 -4.58
N LYS A 96 2.20 20.64 -5.05
CA LYS A 96 0.81 20.12 -5.14
C LYS A 96 0.69 18.93 -6.10
N LEU A 97 1.45 18.96 -7.19
CA LEU A 97 1.43 17.90 -8.20
C LEU A 97 2.24 16.69 -7.75
N LYS A 98 3.27 16.90 -6.92
CA LYS A 98 4.05 15.87 -6.25
C LYS A 98 3.15 14.93 -5.44
N THR A 99 2.34 15.50 -4.54
CA THR A 99 1.39 14.74 -3.72
C THR A 99 0.26 14.12 -4.56
N PHE A 100 -0.19 14.80 -5.61
CA PHE A 100 -1.25 14.30 -6.46
C PHE A 100 -0.83 13.05 -7.26
N LEU A 101 0.36 13.08 -7.85
CA LEU A 101 0.94 11.98 -8.64
C LEU A 101 1.69 10.94 -7.81
N VAL A 102 1.79 11.11 -6.48
CA VAL A 102 2.49 10.16 -5.60
C VAL A 102 3.93 9.90 -6.09
N THR A 103 4.62 10.96 -6.49
CA THR A 103 5.90 10.85 -7.22
C THR A 103 6.94 10.03 -6.47
N ASP A 104 7.00 10.18 -5.14
CA ASP A 104 7.93 9.49 -4.25
C ASP A 104 7.85 7.95 -4.34
N TYR A 105 6.69 7.41 -4.75
CA TYR A 105 6.47 5.97 -4.86
C TYR A 105 5.97 5.54 -6.25
N ALA A 106 5.89 6.48 -7.21
CA ALA A 106 5.30 6.23 -8.52
C ALA A 106 6.05 5.13 -9.28
N GLY A 107 7.38 5.07 -9.15
CA GLY A 107 8.20 4.02 -9.75
C GLY A 107 7.74 2.61 -9.35
N PHE A 108 7.45 2.38 -8.07
CA PHE A 108 6.96 1.08 -7.58
C PHE A 108 5.56 0.73 -8.10
N PHE A 109 4.63 1.70 -8.09
CA PHE A 109 3.28 1.48 -8.61
C PHE A 109 3.28 1.19 -10.12
N ILE A 110 4.09 1.93 -10.88
CA ILE A 110 4.26 1.73 -12.32
C ILE A 110 4.88 0.36 -12.60
N ALA A 111 5.90 -0.04 -11.84
CA ALA A 111 6.52 -1.35 -11.95
C ALA A 111 5.52 -2.48 -11.67
N GLY A 112 4.73 -2.37 -10.60
CA GLY A 112 3.68 -3.32 -10.25
C GLY A 112 2.60 -3.44 -11.35
N ALA A 113 2.15 -2.30 -11.88
CA ALA A 113 1.20 -2.27 -12.99
C ALA A 113 1.79 -2.85 -14.29
N ALA A 114 3.06 -2.58 -14.59
CA ALA A 114 3.77 -3.18 -15.72
C ALA A 114 3.88 -4.69 -15.58
N CYS A 115 4.25 -5.20 -14.40
CA CYS A 115 4.29 -6.63 -14.09
C CYS A 115 2.90 -7.29 -14.25
N PHE A 116 1.82 -6.62 -13.83
CA PHE A 116 0.46 -7.09 -14.08
C PHE A 116 0.15 -7.18 -15.59
N LEU A 117 0.50 -6.16 -16.37
CA LEU A 117 0.32 -6.15 -17.83
C LEU A 117 1.14 -7.24 -18.51
N ILE A 118 2.39 -7.48 -18.09
CA ILE A 118 3.24 -8.57 -18.57
C ILE A 118 2.56 -9.93 -18.29
N ARG A 119 2.01 -10.11 -17.09
CA ARG A 119 1.31 -11.35 -16.72
C ARG A 119 0.01 -11.57 -17.53
N ALA A 120 -0.66 -10.50 -17.93
CA ALA A 120 -1.94 -10.53 -18.62
C ALA A 120 -1.82 -10.62 -20.15
N ARG A 121 -0.90 -9.87 -20.75
CA ARG A 121 -0.74 -9.72 -22.21
C ARG A 121 0.56 -10.31 -22.76
N GLY A 122 1.47 -10.75 -21.89
CA GLY A 122 2.79 -11.22 -22.26
C GLY A 122 3.85 -10.11 -22.23
N LEU A 123 5.10 -10.50 -22.45
CA LEU A 123 6.23 -9.58 -22.45
C LEU A 123 6.27 -8.79 -23.76
N SER A 124 6.33 -7.46 -23.68
CA SER A 124 6.55 -6.57 -24.83
C SER A 124 7.76 -5.68 -24.59
N ARG A 125 8.40 -5.19 -25.67
CA ARG A 125 9.53 -4.26 -25.57
C ARG A 125 9.15 -3.00 -24.80
N SER A 126 7.95 -2.49 -25.01
CA SER A 126 7.44 -1.31 -24.32
C SER A 126 7.29 -1.53 -22.81
N LEU A 127 6.76 -2.67 -22.37
CA LEU A 127 6.62 -2.99 -20.96
C LEU A 127 7.98 -3.21 -20.27
N VAL A 128 8.96 -3.77 -21.00
CA VAL A 128 10.34 -3.88 -20.50
C VAL A 128 10.94 -2.48 -20.31
N VAL A 129 10.80 -1.59 -21.29
CA VAL A 129 11.27 -0.20 -21.15
C VAL A 129 10.59 0.49 -19.97
N LEU A 130 9.27 0.36 -19.83
CA LEU A 130 8.51 0.93 -18.72
C LEU A 130 9.02 0.41 -17.36
N LEU A 131 9.24 -0.91 -17.25
CA LEU A 131 9.74 -1.54 -16.03
C LEU A 131 11.17 -1.06 -15.71
N CYS A 132 12.09 -1.08 -16.67
CA CYS A 132 13.46 -0.62 -16.48
C CYS A 132 13.52 0.88 -16.11
N ALA A 133 12.70 1.72 -16.73
CA ALA A 133 12.65 3.14 -16.42
C ALA A 133 12.06 3.39 -15.03
N SER A 134 11.02 2.63 -14.63
CA SER A 134 10.47 2.69 -13.27
C SER A 134 11.46 2.21 -12.21
N TRP A 135 12.27 1.19 -12.52
CA TRP A 135 13.36 0.71 -11.66
C TRP A 135 14.45 1.76 -11.50
N ALA A 136 14.91 2.37 -12.59
CA ALA A 136 15.92 3.42 -12.55
C ALA A 136 15.45 4.64 -11.76
N LEU A 137 14.19 5.05 -11.94
CA LEU A 137 13.58 6.13 -11.16
C LEU A 137 13.53 5.80 -9.67
N SER A 138 13.14 4.57 -9.32
CA SER A 138 13.05 4.16 -7.92
C SER A 138 14.42 4.10 -7.25
N LEU A 139 15.46 3.62 -7.96
CA LEU A 139 16.84 3.67 -7.48
C LEU A 139 17.35 5.11 -7.30
N TYR A 140 17.02 5.99 -8.24
CA TYR A 140 17.38 7.40 -8.14
C TYR A 140 16.80 8.05 -6.88
N HIS A 141 15.53 7.79 -6.56
CA HIS A 141 14.90 8.28 -5.33
C HIS A 141 15.57 7.73 -4.08
N GLU A 142 15.81 6.42 -4.05
CA GLU A 142 16.41 5.78 -2.89
C GLU A 142 17.82 6.29 -2.61
N PHE A 143 18.65 6.46 -3.65
CA PHE A 143 19.99 7.03 -3.50
C PHE A 143 19.98 8.51 -3.09
N ARG A 144 18.92 9.26 -3.41
CA ARG A 144 18.76 10.64 -2.94
C ARG A 144 18.35 10.72 -1.48
N LEU A 145 17.65 9.70 -0.96
CA LEU A 145 17.24 9.60 0.45
C LEU A 145 18.32 8.94 1.32
N LEU A 146 19.25 8.20 0.72
CA LEU A 146 20.29 7.47 1.44
C LEU A 146 21.09 8.31 2.45
N PRO A 147 21.58 9.53 2.12
CA PRO A 147 22.34 10.34 3.06
C PRO A 147 21.50 10.73 4.29
N TYR A 148 20.23 11.06 4.07
CA TYR A 148 19.30 11.41 5.14
C TYR A 148 19.09 10.25 6.11
N PHE A 149 18.91 9.03 5.60
CA PHE A 149 18.76 7.85 6.45
C PHE A 149 20.06 7.44 7.14
N SER A 150 21.20 7.59 6.47
CA SER A 150 22.51 7.30 7.05
C SER A 150 22.78 8.19 8.26
N GLU A 151 22.42 9.48 8.16
CA GLU A 151 22.52 10.44 9.26
C GLU A 151 21.49 10.15 10.36
N HIS A 152 20.22 9.93 9.99
CA HIS A 152 19.13 9.73 10.95
C HIS A 152 19.30 8.47 11.82
N TYR A 153 19.85 7.40 11.26
CA TYR A 153 20.06 6.14 11.98
C TYR A 153 21.49 5.98 12.53
N GLU A 154 22.38 6.95 12.30
CA GLU A 154 23.80 6.88 12.70
C GLU A 154 24.50 5.60 12.21
N VAL A 155 24.11 5.11 11.04
CA VAL A 155 24.64 3.88 10.41
C VAL A 155 25.02 4.19 8.97
N ASP A 156 26.25 3.86 8.59
CA ASP A 156 26.72 4.00 7.22
C ASP A 156 26.03 2.98 6.29
N LEU A 157 25.02 3.46 5.56
CA LEU A 157 24.28 2.63 4.61
C LEU A 157 25.03 2.53 3.28
N ASN A 158 25.44 1.32 2.90
CA ASN A 158 26.17 1.09 1.64
C ASN A 158 25.22 1.20 0.41
N PRO A 159 25.44 2.15 -0.52
CA PRO A 159 24.59 2.33 -1.70
C PRO A 159 24.50 1.08 -2.59
N VAL A 160 25.57 0.29 -2.66
CA VAL A 160 25.62 -0.94 -3.47
C VAL A 160 24.68 -1.99 -2.88
N VAL A 161 24.66 -2.15 -1.56
CA VAL A 161 23.77 -3.10 -0.88
C VAL A 161 22.32 -2.70 -1.11
N VAL A 162 21.98 -1.42 -0.94
CA VAL A 162 20.64 -0.89 -1.20
C VAL A 162 20.23 -1.14 -2.66
N GLY A 163 21.12 -0.85 -3.61
CA GLY A 163 20.88 -1.10 -5.03
C GLY A 163 20.65 -2.59 -5.36
N ILE A 164 21.42 -3.50 -4.76
CA ILE A 164 21.27 -4.95 -4.94
C ILE A 164 19.93 -5.43 -4.37
N VAL A 165 19.61 -5.06 -3.13
CA VAL A 165 18.37 -5.46 -2.46
C VAL A 165 17.16 -4.95 -3.25
N MET A 166 17.17 -3.68 -3.62
CA MET A 166 16.12 -3.06 -4.43
C MET A 166 15.94 -3.78 -5.78
N THR A 167 17.04 -4.02 -6.50
CA THR A 167 17.01 -4.73 -7.79
C THR A 167 16.49 -6.15 -7.64
N SER A 168 16.83 -6.83 -6.53
CA SER A 168 16.35 -8.19 -6.27
C SER A 168 14.82 -8.24 -6.18
N PHE A 169 14.17 -7.25 -5.57
CA PHE A 169 12.70 -7.16 -5.52
C PHE A 169 12.10 -7.03 -6.92
N PHE A 170 12.65 -6.17 -7.79
CA PHE A 170 12.20 -6.03 -9.17
C PHE A 170 12.37 -7.32 -9.97
N VAL A 171 13.50 -8.03 -9.81
CA VAL A 171 13.77 -9.31 -10.47
C VAL A 171 12.78 -10.38 -10.01
N VAL A 172 12.50 -10.46 -8.70
CA VAL A 172 11.50 -11.39 -8.15
C VAL A 172 10.12 -11.08 -8.71
N LEU A 173 9.68 -9.81 -8.69
CA LEU A 173 8.38 -9.40 -9.24
C LEU A 173 8.25 -9.72 -10.74
N LEU A 174 9.31 -9.51 -11.52
CA LEU A 174 9.33 -9.89 -12.94
C LEU A 174 9.26 -11.41 -13.12
N GLY A 175 9.99 -12.19 -12.31
CA GLY A 175 9.92 -13.65 -12.31
C GLY A 175 8.52 -14.17 -12.01
N LEU A 176 7.82 -13.53 -11.07
CA LEU A 176 6.40 -13.79 -10.76
C LEU A 176 5.48 -13.44 -11.93
N ALA A 177 5.68 -12.28 -12.56
CA ALA A 177 4.90 -11.83 -13.71
C ALA A 177 5.04 -12.79 -14.91
N LEU A 178 6.25 -13.29 -15.16
CA LEU A 178 6.55 -14.28 -16.20
C LEU A 178 6.07 -15.70 -15.88
N ARG A 179 5.42 -15.92 -14.72
CA ARG A 179 4.93 -17.21 -14.24
C ARG A 179 6.03 -18.29 -14.15
N ARG A 180 7.29 -17.87 -13.94
CA ARG A 180 8.47 -18.76 -13.85
C ARG A 180 8.58 -19.49 -12.51
N ALA A 181 7.77 -19.10 -11.51
CA ALA A 181 7.75 -19.71 -10.18
C ALA A 181 6.45 -20.51 -9.95
N PRO A 182 6.35 -21.78 -10.40
CA PRO A 182 5.16 -22.60 -10.23
C PRO A 182 4.81 -22.85 -8.75
N ILE A 183 5.80 -22.84 -7.85
CA ILE A 183 5.62 -23.04 -6.40
C ILE A 183 4.74 -21.95 -5.75
N LEU A 184 4.70 -20.75 -6.35
CA LEU A 184 3.94 -19.60 -5.86
C LEU A 184 2.52 -19.50 -6.44
N ARG A 185 2.08 -20.51 -7.21
CA ARG A 185 0.70 -20.59 -7.74
C ARG A 185 -0.32 -21.13 -6.72
N SER A 186 0.15 -21.68 -5.61
CA SER A 186 -0.74 -22.27 -4.60
C SER A 186 -1.65 -21.19 -3.97
N PRO A 187 -2.96 -21.45 -3.81
CA PRO A 187 -3.87 -20.54 -3.13
C PRO A 187 -3.49 -20.28 -1.66
N ARG A 188 -2.62 -21.13 -1.07
CA ARG A 188 -2.07 -20.91 0.27
C ARG A 188 -1.28 -19.61 0.39
N TRP A 189 -0.62 -19.16 -0.69
CA TRP A 189 0.11 -17.89 -0.69
C TRP A 189 -0.80 -16.67 -0.60
N SER A 190 -2.04 -16.79 -1.09
CA SER A 190 -3.05 -15.73 -0.93
C SER A 190 -3.43 -15.53 0.54
N TRP A 191 -3.35 -16.58 1.36
CA TRP A 191 -3.66 -16.49 2.77
C TRP A 191 -2.59 -15.70 3.53
N PHE A 192 -1.31 -15.92 3.21
CA PHE A 192 -0.23 -15.12 3.79
C PHE A 192 -0.41 -13.63 3.51
N GLY A 193 -0.72 -13.26 2.26
CA GLY A 193 -1.00 -11.86 1.92
C GLY A 193 -2.18 -11.27 2.70
N ALA A 194 -3.22 -12.06 2.96
CA ALA A 194 -4.38 -11.61 3.72
C ALA A 194 -4.06 -11.39 5.21
N VAL A 195 -3.19 -12.20 5.82
CA VAL A 195 -2.74 -12.03 7.21
C VAL A 195 -1.69 -10.93 7.35
N SER A 196 -0.85 -10.74 6.33
CA SER A 196 0.15 -9.67 6.29
C SER A 196 -0.48 -8.29 6.41
N TYR A 197 -1.72 -8.10 5.94
CA TYR A 197 -2.40 -6.80 6.02
C TYR A 197 -2.74 -6.39 7.47
N PRO A 198 -3.53 -7.16 8.26
CA PRO A 198 -3.73 -6.83 9.68
C PRO A 198 -2.45 -6.77 10.49
N LEU A 199 -1.46 -7.63 10.18
CA LEU A 199 -0.16 -7.61 10.84
C LEU A 199 0.54 -6.27 10.62
N TYR A 200 0.59 -5.79 9.38
CA TYR A 200 1.15 -4.50 9.03
C TYR A 200 0.49 -3.34 9.79
N LEU A 201 -0.83 -3.38 10.02
CA LEU A 201 -1.57 -2.29 10.64
C LEU A 201 -1.33 -2.14 12.16
N ILE A 202 -0.81 -3.16 12.81
CA ILE A 202 -0.65 -3.18 14.27
C ILE A 202 0.81 -3.26 14.71
N HIS A 203 1.72 -3.74 13.86
CA HIS A 203 3.06 -4.14 14.31
C HIS A 203 3.94 -2.98 14.81
N GLN A 204 3.75 -1.76 14.31
CA GLN A 204 4.71 -0.68 14.50
C GLN A 204 4.55 0.00 15.87
N ASN A 205 3.55 0.87 16.07
CA ASN A 205 3.46 1.63 17.32
C ASN A 205 3.17 0.74 18.54
N ILE A 206 2.30 -0.27 18.38
CA ILE A 206 2.06 -1.23 19.46
C ILE A 206 3.31 -2.03 19.77
N GLY A 207 4.08 -2.43 18.76
CA GLY A 207 5.38 -3.08 18.95
C GLY A 207 6.32 -2.22 19.79
N TYR A 208 6.52 -0.95 19.41
CA TYR A 208 7.37 -0.02 20.16
C TYR A 208 6.90 0.21 21.59
N MET A 209 5.59 0.35 21.81
CA MET A 209 5.02 0.50 23.16
C MET A 209 5.28 -0.75 24.03
N LEU A 210 5.11 -1.94 23.48
CA LEU A 210 5.39 -3.19 24.19
C LEU A 210 6.88 -3.35 24.51
N PHE A 211 7.77 -3.02 23.56
CA PHE A 211 9.20 -3.02 23.83
C PHE A 211 9.55 -2.06 24.95
N ASN A 212 9.14 -0.79 24.86
CA ASN A 212 9.45 0.23 25.87
C ASN A 212 8.90 -0.08 27.27
N LEU A 213 7.76 -0.77 27.36
CA LEU A 213 7.14 -1.13 28.64
C LEU A 213 7.88 -2.27 29.35
N ILE A 214 8.37 -3.26 28.59
CA ILE A 214 8.89 -4.54 29.13
C ILE A 214 10.42 -4.57 29.17
N ASP A 215 11.10 -3.65 28.48
CA ASP A 215 12.56 -3.60 28.27
C ASP A 215 13.38 -3.76 29.57
N ALA A 216 12.85 -3.32 30.71
CA ALA A 216 13.56 -3.34 31.98
C ALA A 216 13.56 -4.70 32.73
N THR A 217 12.80 -5.71 32.31
CA THR A 217 12.52 -6.89 33.18
C THR A 217 12.66 -8.27 32.53
N VAL A 218 12.73 -8.38 31.19
CA VAL A 218 12.73 -9.66 30.46
C VAL A 218 13.90 -9.73 29.49
N ASN A 219 14.42 -10.95 29.24
CA ASN A 219 15.41 -11.19 28.21
C ASN A 219 14.92 -10.69 26.83
N SER A 220 15.73 -9.91 26.13
CA SER A 220 15.39 -9.25 24.87
C SER A 220 14.96 -10.22 23.76
N ASP A 221 15.54 -11.43 23.69
CA ASP A 221 15.16 -12.44 22.70
C ASP A 221 13.74 -12.97 22.96
N VAL A 222 13.41 -13.21 24.24
CA VAL A 222 12.09 -13.69 24.65
C VAL A 222 11.04 -12.61 24.37
N LEU A 223 11.36 -11.35 24.67
CA LEU A 223 10.49 -10.22 24.37
C LEU A 223 10.27 -10.07 22.86
N PHE A 224 11.34 -10.14 22.06
CA PHE A 224 11.28 -10.02 20.61
C PHE A 224 10.36 -11.08 19.98
N TRP A 225 10.59 -12.36 20.28
CA TRP A 225 9.76 -13.44 19.75
C TRP A 225 8.34 -13.42 20.32
N GLY A 226 8.18 -12.99 21.58
CA GLY A 226 6.88 -12.82 22.23
C GLY A 226 6.02 -11.76 21.55
N VAL A 227 6.59 -10.58 21.27
CA VAL A 227 5.90 -9.49 20.56
C VAL A 227 5.52 -9.90 19.14
N ILE A 228 6.42 -10.58 18.41
CA ILE A 228 6.12 -11.11 17.08
C ILE A 228 4.96 -12.11 17.12
N ALA A 229 5.02 -13.07 18.04
CA ALA A 229 3.96 -14.07 18.19
C ALA A 229 2.62 -13.42 18.55
N ALA A 230 2.62 -12.43 19.46
CA ALA A 230 1.43 -11.68 19.83
C ALA A 230 0.86 -10.89 18.64
N ALA A 231 1.70 -10.18 17.89
CA ALA A 231 1.28 -9.43 16.70
C ALA A 231 0.67 -10.37 15.64
N ILE A 232 1.29 -11.52 15.39
CA ILE A 232 0.74 -12.54 14.46
C ILE A 232 -0.61 -13.06 15.00
N ALA A 233 -0.71 -13.37 16.29
CA ALA A 233 -1.96 -13.87 16.89
C ALA A 233 -3.10 -12.85 16.75
N VAL A 234 -2.86 -11.57 17.04
CA VAL A 234 -3.84 -10.50 16.86
C VAL A 234 -4.20 -10.33 15.38
N ALA A 235 -3.21 -10.33 14.49
CA ALA A 235 -3.44 -10.24 13.05
C ALA A 235 -4.32 -11.37 12.52
N LEU A 236 -4.08 -12.61 12.99
CA LEU A 236 -4.89 -13.78 12.67
C LEU A 236 -6.32 -13.65 13.22
N ALA A 237 -6.47 -13.18 14.46
CA ALA A 237 -7.78 -12.96 15.06
C ALA A 237 -8.58 -11.93 14.25
N VAL A 238 -7.97 -10.80 13.88
CA VAL A 238 -8.61 -9.77 13.03
C VAL A 238 -8.97 -10.34 11.66
N HIS A 239 -8.06 -11.09 11.02
CA HIS A 239 -8.31 -11.70 9.72
C HIS A 239 -9.51 -12.68 9.76
N ILE A 240 -9.56 -13.56 10.75
CA ILE A 240 -10.59 -14.60 10.86
C ILE A 240 -11.93 -14.01 11.32
N ALA A 241 -11.93 -13.09 12.28
CA ALA A 241 -13.14 -12.57 12.90
C ALA A 241 -13.77 -11.39 12.15
N VAL A 242 -12.97 -10.60 11.42
CA VAL A 242 -13.44 -9.36 10.79
C VAL A 242 -13.36 -9.47 9.27
N GLU A 243 -12.20 -9.81 8.74
CA GLU A 243 -11.99 -9.77 7.30
C GLU A 243 -12.76 -10.87 6.57
N LYS A 244 -12.63 -12.12 7.02
CA LYS A 244 -13.29 -13.27 6.39
C LYS A 244 -14.83 -13.19 6.41
N PRO A 245 -15.50 -12.75 7.50
CA PRO A 245 -16.94 -12.63 7.53
C PRO A 245 -17.46 -11.44 6.72
N VAL A 246 -16.76 -10.29 6.73
CA VAL A 246 -17.22 -9.06 6.08
C VAL A 246 -16.91 -9.06 4.57
N ALA A 247 -15.88 -9.75 4.11
CA ALA A 247 -15.49 -9.76 2.69
C ALA A 247 -16.56 -10.35 1.77
N ARG A 248 -17.26 -11.41 2.19
CA ARG A 248 -18.30 -12.08 1.38
C ARG A 248 -19.55 -11.21 1.12
N PRO A 249 -20.21 -10.62 2.14
CA PRO A 249 -21.38 -9.78 1.92
C PRO A 249 -21.03 -8.48 1.20
N LEU A 250 -19.88 -7.87 1.49
CA LEU A 250 -19.47 -6.62 0.84
C LEU A 250 -19.27 -6.81 -0.67
N ARG A 251 -18.57 -7.89 -1.07
CA ARG A 251 -18.38 -8.21 -2.49
C ARG A 251 -19.71 -8.44 -3.20
N SER A 252 -20.64 -9.14 -2.55
CA SER A 252 -21.96 -9.44 -3.12
C SER A 252 -22.79 -8.16 -3.27
N GLY A 253 -22.77 -7.27 -2.28
CA GLY A 253 -23.48 -5.99 -2.32
C GLY A 253 -22.96 -5.03 -3.39
N ILE A 254 -21.63 -4.94 -3.57
CA ILE A 254 -21.03 -4.09 -4.61
C ILE A 254 -21.40 -4.59 -6.01
N LEU A 255 -21.34 -5.91 -6.24
CA LEU A 255 -21.71 -6.49 -7.54
C LEU A 255 -23.19 -6.23 -7.86
N LEU A 256 -24.08 -6.45 -6.89
CA LEU A 256 -25.50 -6.14 -7.06
C LEU A 256 -25.76 -4.65 -7.34
N GLY A 257 -25.04 -3.75 -6.67
CA GLY A 257 -25.13 -2.31 -6.91
C GLY A 257 -24.63 -1.90 -8.29
N LEU A 258 -23.52 -2.46 -8.75
CA LEU A 258 -22.98 -2.23 -10.10
C LEU A 258 -23.91 -2.77 -11.18
N ASP A 259 -24.48 -3.96 -10.99
CA ASP A 259 -25.44 -4.56 -11.92
C ASP A 259 -26.72 -3.72 -11.97
N ALA A 260 -27.20 -3.21 -10.84
CA ALA A 260 -28.35 -2.30 -10.80
C ALA A 260 -28.10 -0.98 -11.55
N LEU A 261 -26.91 -0.40 -11.40
CA LEU A 261 -26.51 0.82 -12.11
C LEU A 261 -26.34 0.58 -13.61
N HIS A 262 -25.73 -0.54 -14.00
CA HIS A 262 -25.59 -0.93 -15.41
C HIS A 262 -26.95 -1.16 -16.07
N ASN A 263 -27.86 -1.85 -15.37
CA ASN A 263 -29.21 -2.09 -15.86
C ASN A 263 -30.00 -0.79 -16.04
N ARG A 264 -29.92 0.16 -15.09
CA ARG A 264 -30.55 1.49 -15.21
C ARG A 264 -29.97 2.33 -16.35
N ALA A 265 -28.64 2.33 -16.51
CA ALA A 265 -27.99 3.06 -17.60
C ALA A 265 -28.39 2.49 -18.97
N SER A 266 -28.47 1.17 -19.11
CA SER A 266 -28.85 0.51 -20.36
C SER A 266 -30.34 0.64 -20.72
N THR A 267 -31.23 0.80 -19.74
CA THR A 267 -32.65 1.11 -20.00
C THR A 267 -32.83 2.55 -20.45
N ALA A 268 -32.19 3.51 -19.77
CA ALA A 268 -32.24 4.92 -20.15
C ALA A 268 -31.67 5.19 -21.56
N LEU A 269 -30.65 4.43 -21.98
CA LEU A 269 -30.11 4.50 -23.34
C LEU A 269 -31.07 3.92 -24.40
N ARG A 270 -31.78 2.83 -24.09
CA ARG A 270 -32.77 2.23 -25.00
C ARG A 270 -33.98 3.13 -25.20
N ASP A 271 -34.44 3.81 -24.16
CA ASP A 271 -35.58 4.75 -24.25
C ASP A 271 -35.22 5.99 -25.08
N ARG A 272 -33.96 6.46 -25.01
CA ARG A 272 -33.45 7.54 -25.87
C ARG A 272 -33.27 7.16 -27.34
N MET A 273 -33.06 5.87 -27.66
CA MET A 273 -32.93 5.40 -29.05
C MET A 273 -34.28 5.09 -29.71
N ARG A 274 -35.37 5.09 -28.94
CA ARG A 274 -36.74 4.85 -29.42
C ARG A 274 -37.54 6.13 -29.69
N GLN A 275 -36.98 7.29 -29.34
CA GLN A 275 -37.47 8.62 -29.69
C GLN A 275 -36.72 9.15 -30.90
#